data_AF-A5ZRH7-F1
#
_entry.id   AF-A5ZRH7-F1
#
_cell.length_a   1.000
_cell.length_b   1.000
_cell.length_c   1.000
_cell.angle_alpha   90.00
_cell.angle_beta   90.00
_cell.angle_gamma   90.00
#
_symmetry.space_group_name_H-M   'P 1'
#
loop_
_entity.id
_entity.type
_entity.pdbx_description
1 polymer ?
#
loop_
_entity_poly.entity_id
_entity_poly.type
_entity_poly.pdbx_seq_one_letter_code
_entity_poly.pdbx_strand_id
1 'polypeptide(L)'
;MKKNREVICAFAAWVLSACFFMSCFMIPGLAEKINSLGNSNMLVYGMSLILFCLLFVVGMGIAHRHEVAGKTFPENVKARKTVFWLMLFIQIPFWLLCISGETEQLGSVAAKYGWHTQPAVIAAFLFLAELAIFFWACQNVCFPEKDGEWIIRLVYAALVLLVFYSMYTPNIFGRGELSDAYHGHAYFNSVYNIYQGMPYTHNVTSIYGHYGLFFKIPMELVHGDFKAFVAMVAGIGAFAHICAFLILELLVKSRVLRVLGALAVTFPVLGMRGGFYWQVWPHRVIFPMLLFLYGAWILKKELCNFWTAVGGYLICLLAILWNTETGLILTVAWAGMLISRFLSVGKIKIRRLLWLSFAQFAGMAGAVFGAYGTVNLYNILKHSPANSFDDFLIPLLSGSYMTGVLHLDMPTEPNAYMAVITLFLTGTALGMTGWFSGKERHCWQKRIFVSSECWITGMSGVLY
;
A
#
# COMPACT_ATOMS: atom_id res chain seq x y z
N MET A 1 -18.95 -6.54 4.72
CA MET A 1 -19.72 -7.45 3.83
C MET A 1 -21.08 -7.66 4.46
N LYS A 2 -22.18 -7.46 3.72
CA LYS A 2 -23.53 -7.50 4.31
C LYS A 2 -24.26 -8.81 4.04
N LYS A 3 -23.96 -9.48 2.93
CA LYS A 3 -24.61 -10.73 2.51
C LYS A 3 -23.71 -11.93 2.81
N ASN A 4 -24.31 -13.03 3.26
CA ASN A 4 -23.59 -14.28 3.57
C ASN A 4 -22.75 -14.81 2.41
N ARG A 5 -23.26 -14.70 1.17
CA ARG A 5 -22.51 -15.11 -0.02
C ARG A 5 -21.19 -14.38 -0.19
N GLU A 6 -21.14 -13.08 0.14
CA GLU A 6 -19.93 -12.28 -0.05
C GLU A 6 -18.85 -12.86 0.88
N VAL A 7 -19.20 -13.04 2.17
CA VAL A 7 -18.30 -13.57 3.20
C VAL A 7 -17.84 -14.98 2.87
N ILE A 8 -18.76 -15.86 2.47
CA ILE A 8 -18.44 -17.26 2.14
C ILE A 8 -17.54 -17.34 0.91
N CYS A 9 -17.84 -16.59 -0.16
CA CYS A 9 -17.01 -16.59 -1.37
C CYS A 9 -15.62 -16.00 -1.11
N ALA A 10 -15.51 -14.92 -0.32
CA ALA A 10 -14.21 -14.36 0.04
C ALA A 10 -13.40 -15.31 0.92
N PHE A 11 -14.03 -15.93 1.92
CA PHE A 11 -13.38 -16.89 2.80
C PHE A 11 -12.89 -18.12 2.02
N ALA A 12 -13.74 -18.69 1.14
CA ALA A 12 -13.35 -19.82 0.29
C ALA A 12 -12.21 -19.46 -0.66
N ALA A 13 -12.28 -18.29 -1.31
CA ALA A 13 -11.20 -17.81 -2.17
C ALA A 13 -9.90 -17.60 -1.39
N TRP A 14 -9.99 -17.05 -0.18
CA TRP A 14 -8.83 -16.85 0.71
C TRP A 14 -8.18 -18.17 1.10
N VAL A 15 -8.96 -19.15 1.60
CA VAL A 15 -8.45 -20.48 1.99
C VAL A 15 -7.75 -21.16 0.82
N LEU A 16 -8.40 -21.22 -0.35
CA LEU A 16 -7.84 -21.88 -1.52
C LEU A 16 -6.56 -21.18 -2.02
N SER A 17 -6.52 -19.85 -1.98
CA SER A 17 -5.34 -19.09 -2.38
C SER A 17 -4.19 -19.24 -1.37
N ALA A 18 -4.50 -19.30 -0.08
CA ALA A 18 -3.51 -19.59 0.97
C ALA A 18 -2.94 -21.00 0.85
N CYS A 19 -3.79 -22.01 0.57
CA CYS A 19 -3.33 -23.37 0.31
C CYS A 19 -2.41 -23.44 -0.92
N PHE A 20 -2.76 -22.73 -2.00
CA PHE A 20 -1.91 -22.63 -3.19
C PHE A 20 -0.57 -21.97 -2.87
N PHE A 21 -0.59 -20.82 -2.19
CA PHE A 21 0.60 -20.10 -1.77
C PHE A 21 1.56 -20.98 -0.98
N MET A 22 1.06 -21.69 0.04
CA MET A 22 1.88 -22.61 0.85
C MET A 22 2.40 -23.79 0.01
N SER A 23 1.58 -24.34 -0.89
CA SER A 23 1.98 -25.45 -1.75
C SER A 23 3.13 -25.09 -2.70
N CYS A 24 3.20 -23.82 -3.15
CA CYS A 24 4.29 -23.35 -4.01
C CYS A 24 5.66 -23.44 -3.33
N PHE A 25 5.73 -23.29 -2.00
CA PHE A 25 6.98 -23.37 -1.24
C PHE A 25 7.23 -24.76 -0.65
N MET A 26 6.17 -25.49 -0.29
CA MET A 26 6.30 -26.79 0.38
C MET A 26 6.54 -27.97 -0.57
N ILE A 27 6.23 -27.84 -1.87
CA ILE A 27 6.44 -28.91 -2.86
C ILE A 27 7.76 -28.66 -3.60
N PRO A 28 8.82 -29.47 -3.37
CA PRO A 28 10.17 -29.18 -3.89
C PRO A 28 10.22 -29.00 -5.41
N GLY A 29 9.60 -29.90 -6.18
CA GLY A 29 9.60 -29.82 -7.64
C GLY A 29 8.80 -28.64 -8.21
N LEU A 30 7.85 -28.09 -7.44
CA LEU A 30 7.12 -26.88 -7.82
C LEU A 30 7.93 -25.62 -7.47
N ALA A 31 8.54 -25.60 -6.29
CA ALA A 31 9.41 -24.51 -5.83
C ALA A 31 10.60 -24.32 -6.76
N GLU A 32 11.30 -25.41 -7.14
CA GLU A 32 12.42 -25.35 -8.11
C GLU A 32 12.01 -24.77 -9.45
N LYS A 33 10.84 -25.18 -9.98
CA LYS A 33 10.32 -24.67 -11.24
C LYS A 33 9.98 -23.19 -11.16
N ILE A 34 9.39 -22.73 -10.05
CA ILE A 34 9.07 -21.31 -9.85
C ILE A 34 10.36 -20.49 -9.71
N ASN A 35 11.32 -20.96 -8.92
CA ASN A 35 12.62 -20.31 -8.76
C ASN A 35 13.37 -20.17 -10.10
N SER A 36 13.20 -21.12 -11.02
CA SER A 36 13.80 -21.03 -12.36
C SER A 36 13.23 -19.93 -13.26
N LEU A 37 12.04 -19.40 -12.95
CA LEU A 37 11.35 -18.40 -13.76
C LEU A 37 11.61 -16.96 -13.30
N GLY A 38 12.15 -16.77 -12.10
CA GLY A 38 12.44 -15.45 -11.54
C GLY A 38 12.32 -15.43 -10.02
N ASN A 39 12.09 -14.24 -9.45
CA ASN A 39 11.91 -14.08 -8.01
C ASN A 39 10.63 -14.80 -7.55
N SER A 40 10.81 -15.90 -6.82
CA SER A 40 9.71 -16.76 -6.39
C SER A 40 8.74 -16.07 -5.46
N ASN A 41 9.21 -15.16 -4.60
CA ASN A 41 8.33 -14.42 -3.71
C ASN A 41 7.33 -13.55 -4.48
N MET A 42 7.83 -12.77 -5.44
CA MET A 42 6.98 -11.93 -6.30
C MET A 42 6.03 -12.76 -7.17
N LEU A 43 6.54 -13.85 -7.77
CA LEU A 43 5.75 -14.71 -8.65
C LEU A 43 4.62 -15.42 -7.88
N VAL A 44 4.92 -16.04 -6.74
CA VAL A 44 3.93 -16.75 -5.92
C VAL A 44 2.89 -15.78 -5.37
N TYR A 45 3.30 -14.59 -4.92
CA TYR A 45 2.38 -13.54 -4.50
C TYR A 45 1.43 -13.12 -5.63
N GLY A 46 1.98 -12.80 -6.81
CA GLY A 46 1.19 -12.39 -7.97
C GLY A 46 0.21 -13.48 -8.45
N MET A 47 0.66 -14.73 -8.53
CA MET A 47 -0.20 -15.87 -8.89
C MET A 47 -1.32 -16.07 -7.87
N SER A 48 -1.02 -16.00 -6.57
CA SER A 48 -1.99 -16.15 -5.50
C SER A 48 -3.04 -15.04 -5.51
N LEU A 49 -2.64 -13.80 -5.81
CA LEU A 49 -3.57 -12.67 -5.95
C LEU A 49 -4.52 -12.85 -7.15
N ILE A 50 -3.99 -13.27 -8.31
CA ILE A 50 -4.80 -13.54 -9.50
C ILE A 50 -5.78 -14.68 -9.22
N LEU A 51 -5.30 -15.77 -8.61
CA LEU A 51 -6.11 -16.91 -8.21
C LEU A 51 -7.24 -16.49 -7.28
N PHE A 52 -6.94 -15.70 -6.24
CA PHE A 52 -7.93 -15.16 -5.32
C PHE A 52 -9.03 -14.38 -6.06
N CYS A 53 -8.63 -13.47 -6.94
CA CYS A 53 -9.58 -12.65 -7.71
C CYS A 53 -10.47 -13.52 -8.61
N LEU A 54 -9.89 -14.51 -9.30
CA LEU A 54 -10.64 -15.41 -10.17
C LEU A 54 -11.63 -16.28 -9.37
N LEU A 55 -11.18 -16.91 -8.28
CA LEU A 55 -12.02 -17.72 -7.41
C LEU A 55 -13.16 -16.90 -6.82
N PHE A 56 -12.88 -15.67 -6.39
CA PHE A 56 -13.89 -14.77 -5.87
C PHE A 56 -14.94 -14.39 -6.92
N VAL A 57 -14.52 -14.04 -8.13
CA VAL A 57 -15.44 -13.70 -9.25
C VAL A 57 -16.30 -14.89 -9.64
N VAL A 58 -15.71 -16.08 -9.76
CA VAL A 58 -16.43 -17.31 -10.11
C VAL A 58 -17.44 -17.65 -9.02
N GLY A 59 -17.01 -17.63 -7.74
CA GLY A 59 -17.90 -17.89 -6.61
C GLY A 59 -19.06 -16.91 -6.52
N MET A 60 -18.78 -15.61 -6.68
CA MET A 60 -19.81 -14.57 -6.70
C MET A 60 -20.73 -14.68 -7.92
N GLY A 61 -20.20 -15.05 -9.09
CA GLY A 61 -20.97 -15.28 -10.31
C GLY A 61 -21.96 -16.44 -10.17
N ILE A 62 -21.52 -17.56 -9.59
CA ILE A 62 -22.38 -18.71 -9.27
C ILE A 62 -23.44 -18.29 -8.26
N ALA A 63 -23.04 -17.68 -7.14
CA ALA A 63 -23.96 -17.23 -6.10
C ALA A 63 -25.00 -16.21 -6.61
N HIS A 64 -24.61 -15.35 -7.56
CA HIS A 64 -25.52 -14.40 -8.18
C HIS A 64 -26.52 -15.08 -9.13
N ARG A 65 -26.08 -16.06 -9.95
CA ARG A 65 -26.99 -16.85 -10.80
C ARG A 65 -28.03 -17.60 -9.97
N HIS A 66 -27.65 -18.16 -8.82
CA HIS A 66 -28.58 -18.81 -7.90
C HIS A 66 -29.62 -17.85 -7.31
N GLU A 67 -29.22 -16.62 -6.94
CA GLU A 67 -30.14 -15.57 -6.45
C GLU A 67 -31.14 -15.15 -7.55
N VAL A 68 -30.68 -14.97 -8.79
CA VAL A 68 -31.54 -14.62 -9.94
C VAL A 68 -32.50 -15.76 -10.29
N ALA A 69 -32.10 -17.02 -10.08
CA ALA A 69 -32.94 -18.20 -10.28
C ALA A 69 -33.97 -18.44 -9.14
N GLY A 70 -34.15 -17.48 -8.22
CA GLY A 70 -35.13 -17.58 -7.14
C GLY A 70 -34.76 -18.54 -5.99
N LYS A 71 -33.57 -19.15 -6.03
CA LYS A 71 -33.04 -19.97 -4.93
C LYS A 71 -32.38 -19.05 -3.91
N THR A 72 -33.04 -18.83 -2.78
CA THR A 72 -32.49 -18.05 -1.67
C THR A 72 -31.22 -18.71 -1.15
N PHE A 73 -30.08 -18.04 -1.29
CA PHE A 73 -28.88 -18.41 -0.55
C PHE A 73 -29.23 -18.34 0.95
N PRO A 74 -29.05 -19.40 1.75
CA PRO A 74 -29.52 -19.40 3.13
C PRO A 74 -28.82 -18.27 3.92
N GLU A 75 -29.58 -17.25 4.29
CA GLU A 75 -29.15 -16.16 5.18
C GLU A 75 -29.11 -16.66 6.63
N ASN A 76 -28.27 -17.65 6.91
CA ASN A 76 -28.08 -18.13 8.26
C ASN A 76 -27.20 -17.16 9.06
N VAL A 77 -27.83 -16.33 9.88
CA VAL A 77 -27.17 -15.39 10.80
C VAL A 77 -26.25 -16.11 11.79
N LYS A 78 -26.59 -17.35 12.18
CA LYS A 78 -25.77 -18.19 13.06
C LYS A 78 -24.46 -18.56 12.38
N ALA A 79 -24.50 -19.01 11.12
CA ALA A 79 -23.28 -19.33 10.36
C ALA A 79 -22.35 -18.12 10.21
N ARG A 80 -22.89 -16.93 9.94
CA ARG A 80 -22.09 -15.68 9.88
C ARG A 80 -21.43 -15.35 11.22
N LYS A 81 -22.18 -15.45 12.33
CA LYS A 81 -21.64 -15.23 13.67
C LYS A 81 -20.57 -16.27 14.00
N THR A 82 -20.78 -17.54 13.65
CA THR A 82 -19.81 -18.62 13.86
C THR A 82 -18.52 -18.35 13.09
N VAL A 83 -18.59 -18.01 11.79
CA VAL A 83 -17.40 -17.67 11.00
C VAL A 83 -16.68 -16.45 11.57
N PHE A 84 -17.42 -15.40 11.96
CA PHE A 84 -16.84 -14.21 12.57
C PHE A 84 -16.09 -14.52 13.87
N TRP A 85 -16.72 -15.26 14.79
CA TRP A 85 -16.08 -15.67 16.04
C TRP A 85 -14.88 -16.57 15.79
N LEU A 86 -14.98 -17.52 14.86
CA LEU A 86 -13.89 -18.41 14.51
C LEU A 86 -12.68 -17.63 13.94
N MET A 87 -12.93 -16.63 13.08
CA MET A 87 -11.87 -15.73 12.60
C MET A 87 -11.22 -14.94 13.76
N LEU A 88 -12.01 -14.40 14.69
CA LEU A 88 -11.49 -13.69 15.87
C LEU A 88 -10.64 -14.60 16.75
N PHE A 89 -11.11 -15.82 17.04
CA PHE A 89 -10.38 -16.77 17.87
C PHE A 89 -9.07 -17.23 17.21
N ILE A 90 -9.02 -17.36 15.89
CA ILE A 90 -7.79 -17.71 15.15
C ILE A 90 -6.75 -16.58 15.20
N GLN A 91 -7.17 -15.32 15.33
CA GLN A 91 -6.21 -14.21 15.39
C GLN A 91 -5.33 -14.25 16.64
N ILE A 92 -5.86 -14.71 17.78
CA ILE A 92 -5.11 -14.76 19.04
C ILE A 92 -3.85 -15.65 18.92
N PRO A 93 -3.94 -16.95 18.57
CA PRO A 93 -2.76 -17.79 18.39
C PRO A 93 -1.89 -17.31 17.23
N PHE A 94 -2.46 -16.76 16.15
CA PHE A 94 -1.70 -16.19 15.04
C PHE A 94 -0.76 -15.05 15.50
N TRP A 95 -1.30 -14.06 16.23
CA TRP A 95 -0.51 -12.93 16.71
C TRP A 95 0.49 -13.33 17.80
N LEU A 96 0.14 -14.29 18.66
CA LEU A 96 1.10 -14.84 19.63
C LEU A 96 2.30 -15.48 18.93
N LEU A 97 2.08 -16.27 17.88
CA LEU A 97 3.15 -16.88 17.08
C LEU A 97 3.98 -15.81 16.34
N CYS A 98 3.32 -14.78 15.78
CA CYS A 98 4.02 -13.67 15.13
C CYS A 98 4.96 -12.96 16.10
N ILE A 99 4.48 -12.60 17.31
CA ILE A 99 5.29 -11.91 18.31
C ILE A 99 6.42 -12.80 18.80
N SER A 100 6.17 -14.09 19.06
CA SER A 100 7.22 -15.00 19.53
C SER A 100 8.32 -15.24 18.49
N GLY A 101 7.98 -15.29 17.20
CA GLY A 101 8.94 -15.47 16.11
C GLY A 101 9.57 -14.16 15.60
N GLU A 102 9.08 -13.00 16.04
CA GLU A 102 9.44 -11.70 15.44
C GLU A 102 10.95 -11.41 15.51
N THR A 103 11.59 -11.73 16.64
CA THR A 103 13.02 -11.50 16.84
C THR A 103 13.90 -12.46 16.05
N GLU A 104 13.41 -13.68 15.79
CA GLU A 104 14.12 -14.68 14.97
C GLU A 104 14.01 -14.33 13.48
N GLN A 105 12.85 -13.84 13.05
CA GLN A 105 12.55 -13.53 11.65
C GLN A 105 13.09 -12.16 11.20
N LEU A 106 13.00 -11.13 12.04
CA LEU A 106 13.42 -9.74 11.72
C LEU A 106 14.76 -9.36 12.39
N GLY A 107 15.36 -10.27 13.15
CA GLY A 107 16.67 -10.10 13.76
C GLY A 107 16.77 -8.91 14.72
N SER A 108 17.93 -8.23 14.67
CA SER A 108 18.31 -7.19 15.65
C SER A 108 17.42 -5.95 15.69
N VAL A 109 16.61 -5.71 14.64
CA VAL A 109 15.70 -4.54 14.58
C VAL A 109 14.48 -4.77 15.46
N ALA A 110 13.85 -5.95 15.36
CA ALA A 110 12.67 -6.27 16.15
C ALA A 110 12.97 -6.34 17.65
N ALA A 111 14.18 -6.78 18.04
CA ALA A 111 14.61 -6.83 19.43
C ALA A 111 14.58 -5.46 20.14
N LYS A 112 14.53 -4.35 19.39
CA LYS A 112 14.45 -2.98 19.94
C LYS A 112 13.01 -2.53 20.22
N TYR A 113 11.99 -3.27 19.79
CA TYR A 113 10.61 -2.87 20.00
C TYR A 113 10.23 -2.87 21.48
N GLY A 114 9.32 -1.97 21.86
CA GLY A 114 8.90 -1.80 23.25
C GLY A 114 8.35 -3.08 23.88
N TRP A 115 7.67 -3.93 23.11
CA TRP A 115 7.13 -5.21 23.59
C TRP A 115 8.17 -6.33 23.74
N HIS A 116 9.37 -6.17 23.17
CA HIS A 116 10.50 -7.09 23.36
C HIS A 116 11.47 -6.62 24.44
N THR A 117 11.53 -5.32 24.70
CA THR A 117 12.45 -4.71 25.67
C THR A 117 11.86 -4.52 27.06
N GLN A 118 10.52 -4.46 27.18
CA GLN A 118 9.83 -4.27 28.44
C GLN A 118 9.29 -5.59 29.00
N PRO A 119 9.18 -5.74 30.33
CA PRO A 119 8.50 -6.88 30.94
C PRO A 119 7.09 -7.08 30.36
N ALA A 120 6.73 -8.33 30.05
CA ALA A 120 5.45 -8.67 29.43
C ALA A 120 4.23 -8.13 30.21
N VAL A 121 4.34 -8.01 31.53
CA VAL A 121 3.30 -7.43 32.40
C VAL A 121 3.08 -5.94 32.11
N ILE A 122 4.17 -5.19 31.87
CA ILE A 122 4.09 -3.77 31.54
C ILE A 122 3.48 -3.59 30.14
N ALA A 123 3.91 -4.40 29.17
CA ALA A 123 3.32 -4.39 27.83
C ALA A 123 1.82 -4.74 27.85
N ALA A 124 1.44 -5.79 28.60
CA ALA A 124 0.04 -6.19 28.77
C ALA A 124 -0.79 -5.10 29.48
N PHE A 125 -0.24 -4.46 30.52
CA PHE A 125 -0.89 -3.36 31.20
C PHE A 125 -1.10 -2.16 30.28
N LEU A 126 -0.08 -1.75 29.52
CA LEU A 126 -0.18 -0.65 28.57
C LEU A 126 -1.20 -0.95 27.47
N PHE A 127 -1.23 -2.19 26.96
CA PHE A 127 -2.20 -2.62 25.97
C PHE A 127 -3.64 -2.65 26.53
N LEU A 128 -3.84 -3.15 27.75
CA LEU A 128 -5.14 -3.13 28.41
C LEU A 128 -5.60 -1.70 28.72
N ALA A 129 -4.68 -0.82 29.12
CA ALA A 129 -4.96 0.59 29.35
C ALA A 129 -5.34 1.29 28.03
N GLU A 130 -4.62 1.02 26.94
CA GLU A 130 -4.96 1.50 25.60
C GLU A 130 -6.34 1.02 25.17
N LEU A 131 -6.66 -0.27 25.34
CA LEU A 131 -7.98 -0.83 25.06
C LEU A 131 -9.08 -0.19 25.94
N ALA A 132 -8.81 0.02 27.23
CA ALA A 132 -9.76 0.64 28.15
C ALA A 132 -10.04 2.10 27.76
N ILE A 133 -8.98 2.88 27.48
CA ILE A 133 -9.09 4.26 26.97
C ILE A 133 -9.82 4.26 25.63
N PHE A 134 -9.53 3.30 24.76
CA PHE A 134 -10.18 3.14 23.46
C PHE A 134 -11.68 2.87 23.59
N PHE A 135 -12.09 1.89 24.39
CA PHE A 135 -13.50 1.56 24.57
C PHE A 135 -14.25 2.66 25.31
N TRP A 136 -13.59 3.28 26.31
CA TRP A 136 -14.10 4.46 26.98
C TRP A 136 -14.32 5.61 26.00
N ALA A 137 -13.36 5.88 25.10
CA ALA A 137 -13.49 6.90 24.07
C ALA A 137 -14.61 6.54 23.09
N CYS A 138 -14.69 5.29 22.61
CA CYS A 138 -15.75 4.86 21.70
C CYS A 138 -17.16 5.01 22.29
N GLN A 139 -17.32 4.80 23.59
CA GLN A 139 -18.61 4.89 24.28
C GLN A 139 -18.98 6.33 24.68
N ASN A 140 -18.01 7.11 25.16
CA ASN A 140 -18.27 8.41 25.78
C ASN A 140 -18.06 9.59 24.83
N VAL A 141 -17.35 9.39 23.73
CA VAL A 141 -17.08 10.44 22.75
C VAL A 141 -18.20 10.46 21.69
N CYS A 142 -19.40 10.83 22.13
CA CYS A 142 -20.48 11.24 21.24
C CYS A 142 -20.36 12.74 20.97
N PHE A 143 -19.58 13.11 19.95
CA PHE A 143 -19.52 14.51 19.53
C PHE A 143 -20.76 14.86 18.70
N PRO A 144 -21.61 15.82 19.12
CA PRO A 144 -22.75 16.29 18.32
C PRO A 144 -22.30 16.83 16.95
N GLU A 145 -23.18 16.79 15.96
CA GLU A 145 -22.84 16.77 14.51
C GLU A 145 -22.11 18.02 13.94
N LYS A 146 -21.75 19.03 14.73
CA LYS A 146 -20.91 20.16 14.29
C LYS A 146 -19.90 20.68 15.33
N ASP A 147 -20.17 20.49 16.63
CA ASP A 147 -19.23 20.87 17.68
C ASP A 147 -18.15 19.80 17.85
N GLY A 148 -16.88 20.21 17.80
CA GLY A 148 -15.72 19.33 18.01
C GLY A 148 -14.97 18.88 16.75
N GLU A 149 -15.38 19.28 15.54
CA GLU A 149 -14.62 18.97 14.31
C GLU A 149 -13.21 19.59 14.33
N TRP A 150 -13.06 20.73 15.02
CA TRP A 150 -11.78 21.37 15.25
C TRP A 150 -10.81 20.50 16.06
N ILE A 151 -11.31 19.64 16.96
CA ILE A 151 -10.49 18.72 17.76
C ILE A 151 -9.82 17.71 16.84
N ILE A 152 -10.56 17.16 15.87
CA ILE A 152 -10.01 16.21 14.89
C ILE A 152 -8.94 16.88 14.05
N ARG A 153 -9.19 18.10 13.57
CA ARG A 153 -8.19 18.88 12.81
C ARG A 153 -6.96 19.22 13.66
N LEU A 154 -7.13 19.47 14.95
CA LEU A 154 -6.03 19.69 15.88
C LEU A 154 -5.22 18.41 16.08
N VAL A 155 -5.87 17.26 16.24
CA VAL A 155 -5.19 15.95 16.28
C VAL A 155 -4.41 15.71 15.00
N TYR A 156 -5.00 15.98 13.83
CA TYR A 156 -4.30 15.86 12.55
C TYR A 156 -3.07 16.78 12.48
N ALA A 157 -3.21 18.04 12.88
CA ALA A 157 -2.10 18.98 12.90
C ALA A 157 -0.98 18.51 13.85
N ALA A 158 -1.33 18.07 15.07
CA ALA A 158 -0.38 17.54 16.04
C ALA A 158 0.35 16.31 15.50
N LEU A 159 -0.37 15.37 14.90
CA LEU A 159 0.19 14.17 14.29
C LEU A 159 1.12 14.48 13.11
N VAL A 160 0.75 15.42 12.23
CA VAL A 160 1.61 15.86 11.12
C VAL A 160 2.90 16.48 11.63
N LEU A 161 2.82 17.32 12.67
CA LEU A 161 3.99 17.93 13.31
C LEU A 161 4.90 16.86 13.95
N LEU A 162 4.32 15.87 14.63
CA LEU A 162 5.06 14.76 15.21
C LEU A 162 5.72 13.87 14.15
N VAL A 163 5.05 13.62 13.02
CA VAL A 163 5.62 12.91 11.88
C VAL A 163 6.78 13.69 11.29
N PHE A 164 6.60 14.99 11.01
CA PHE A 164 7.67 15.84 10.50
C PHE A 164 8.89 15.81 11.44
N TYR A 165 8.65 16.02 12.73
CA TYR A 165 9.69 15.99 13.75
C TYR A 165 10.39 14.63 13.83
N SER A 166 9.65 13.52 13.72
CA SER A 166 10.22 12.17 13.78
C SER A 166 11.07 11.84 12.57
N MET A 167 10.70 12.36 11.39
CA MET A 167 11.43 12.15 10.13
C MET A 167 12.58 13.14 9.92
N TYR A 168 12.54 14.30 10.59
CA TYR A 168 13.59 15.30 10.51
C TYR A 168 14.78 14.90 11.40
N THR A 169 15.63 14.04 10.85
CA THR A 169 16.83 13.51 11.54
C THR A 169 18.10 13.94 10.79
N PRO A 170 18.55 15.20 10.89
CA PRO A 170 19.68 15.70 10.09
C PRO A 170 21.04 15.09 10.49
N ASN A 171 21.16 14.43 11.64
CA ASN A 171 22.39 13.80 12.11
C ASN A 171 22.39 12.28 11.85
N ILE A 172 22.86 11.87 10.66
CA ILE A 172 22.98 10.45 10.26
C ILE A 172 24.00 9.65 11.07
N PHE A 173 24.99 10.31 11.68
CA PHE A 173 26.05 9.64 12.44
C PHE A 173 25.80 9.63 13.94
N GLY A 174 24.85 10.43 14.43
CA GLY A 174 24.65 10.72 15.85
C GLY A 174 24.18 9.54 16.70
N ARG A 175 23.84 8.40 16.10
CA ARG A 175 23.31 7.22 16.78
C ARG A 175 24.32 6.08 16.94
N GLY A 176 25.50 6.19 16.32
CA GLY A 176 26.52 5.15 16.37
C GLY A 176 26.17 3.86 15.60
N GLU A 177 25.09 3.83 14.83
CA GLU A 177 24.71 2.69 13.97
C GLU A 177 25.22 2.92 12.54
N LEU A 178 26.04 1.99 12.03
CA LEU A 178 26.54 2.09 10.64
C LEU A 178 25.43 1.95 9.59
N SER A 179 24.36 1.22 9.90
CA SER A 179 23.21 0.99 9.01
C SER A 179 22.57 2.30 8.54
N ASP A 180 22.40 3.25 9.46
CA ASP A 180 21.80 4.56 9.20
C ASP A 180 22.60 5.38 8.17
N ALA A 181 23.92 5.33 8.24
CA ALA A 181 24.79 5.97 7.26
C ALA A 181 24.70 5.30 5.88
N TYR A 182 24.62 3.97 5.82
CA TYR A 182 24.45 3.23 4.56
C TYR A 182 23.10 3.52 3.90
N HIS A 183 22.00 3.51 4.67
CA HIS A 183 20.69 3.83 4.13
C HIS A 183 20.58 5.29 3.68
N GLY A 184 21.14 6.22 4.46
CA GLY A 184 21.21 7.63 4.10
C GLY A 184 22.00 7.85 2.81
N HIS A 185 23.18 7.23 2.68
CA HIS A 185 24.01 7.31 1.48
C HIS A 185 23.31 6.70 0.26
N ALA A 186 22.75 5.50 0.37
CA ALA A 186 22.09 4.81 -0.74
C ALA A 186 20.94 5.63 -1.37
N TYR A 187 20.26 6.45 -0.56
CA TYR A 187 19.16 7.29 -1.01
C TYR A 187 19.64 8.70 -1.43
N PHE A 188 20.50 9.36 -0.64
CA PHE A 188 20.96 10.71 -0.95
C PHE A 188 21.91 10.78 -2.14
N ASN A 189 22.71 9.73 -2.41
CA ASN A 189 23.69 9.73 -3.50
C ASN A 189 23.03 10.01 -4.87
N SER A 190 21.85 9.44 -5.13
CA SER A 190 21.13 9.71 -6.37
C SER A 190 20.70 11.18 -6.50
N VAL A 191 20.20 11.77 -5.41
CA VAL A 191 19.81 13.18 -5.36
C VAL A 191 21.02 14.08 -5.57
N TYR A 192 22.13 13.79 -4.88
CA TYR A 192 23.37 14.55 -4.96
C TYR A 192 23.92 14.55 -6.38
N ASN A 193 24.02 13.39 -7.04
CA ASN A 193 24.54 13.31 -8.41
C ASN A 193 23.72 14.15 -9.39
N ILE A 194 22.40 14.12 -9.28
CA ILE A 194 21.50 14.91 -10.13
C ILE A 194 21.59 16.40 -9.83
N TYR A 195 21.71 16.76 -8.56
CA TYR A 195 21.95 18.13 -8.13
C TYR A 195 23.27 18.68 -8.71
N GLN A 196 24.33 17.85 -8.78
CA GLN A 196 25.60 18.17 -9.46
C GLN A 196 25.50 18.13 -11.00
N GLY A 197 24.34 17.80 -11.55
CA GLY A 197 24.09 17.80 -12.98
C GLY A 197 24.57 16.55 -13.72
N MET A 198 24.89 15.47 -13.00
CA MET A 198 25.24 14.18 -13.60
C MET A 198 24.02 13.56 -14.32
N PRO A 199 24.22 12.82 -15.42
CA PRO A 199 23.17 12.05 -16.06
C PRO A 199 22.77 10.80 -15.25
N TYR A 200 21.51 10.37 -15.38
CA TYR A 200 21.01 9.11 -14.82
C TYR A 200 21.48 7.94 -15.68
N THR A 201 22.74 7.52 -15.54
CA THR A 201 23.28 6.32 -16.22
C THR A 201 23.18 5.09 -15.32
N HIS A 202 23.46 3.89 -15.84
CA HIS A 202 23.42 2.65 -15.04
C HIS A 202 24.26 2.70 -13.75
N ASN A 203 25.35 3.48 -13.74
CA ASN A 203 26.24 3.66 -12.58
C ASN A 203 25.72 4.65 -11.53
N VAL A 204 24.73 5.47 -11.89
CA VAL A 204 24.23 6.59 -11.08
C VAL A 204 22.76 6.38 -10.67
N THR A 205 22.07 5.45 -11.34
CA THR A 205 20.67 5.15 -11.07
C THR A 205 20.47 4.51 -9.71
N SER A 206 19.39 4.89 -9.03
CA SER A 206 19.02 4.31 -7.74
C SER A 206 18.13 3.09 -7.97
N ILE A 207 18.25 2.07 -7.11
CA ILE A 207 17.41 0.88 -7.18
C ILE A 207 15.91 1.17 -6.95
N TYR A 208 15.57 2.34 -6.41
CA TYR A 208 14.20 2.69 -6.10
C TYR A 208 13.51 3.44 -7.23
N GLY A 209 14.24 4.10 -8.13
CA GLY A 209 13.70 4.92 -9.21
C GLY A 209 14.55 6.15 -9.51
N HIS A 210 13.95 7.14 -10.16
CA HIS A 210 14.59 8.35 -10.69
C HIS A 210 14.18 9.60 -9.90
N TYR A 211 13.85 9.44 -8.61
CA TYR A 211 13.33 10.50 -7.73
C TYR A 211 14.27 11.70 -7.59
N GLY A 212 15.57 11.55 -7.81
CA GLY A 212 16.53 12.66 -7.79
C GLY A 212 16.17 13.78 -8.76
N LEU A 213 15.48 13.47 -9.86
CA LEU A 213 14.93 14.48 -10.78
C LEU A 213 14.00 15.48 -10.08
N PHE A 214 13.22 15.03 -9.09
CA PHE A 214 12.27 15.86 -8.36
C PHE A 214 12.97 16.81 -7.38
N PHE A 215 14.19 16.47 -6.95
CA PHE A 215 14.94 17.26 -5.98
C PHE A 215 15.85 18.31 -6.62
N LYS A 216 16.16 18.18 -7.91
CA LYS A 216 17.09 19.10 -8.59
C LYS A 216 16.71 20.57 -8.41
N ILE A 217 15.52 20.95 -8.87
CA ILE A 217 15.06 22.35 -8.82
C ILE A 217 14.85 22.81 -7.37
N PRO A 218 14.16 22.06 -6.48
CA PRO A 218 14.03 22.47 -5.08
C PRO A 218 15.35 22.70 -4.36
N MET A 219 16.34 21.83 -4.57
CA MET A 219 17.67 21.95 -3.95
C MET A 219 18.44 23.17 -4.48
N GLU A 220 18.35 23.45 -5.79
CA GLU A 220 18.93 24.66 -6.40
C GLU A 220 18.30 25.94 -5.83
N LEU A 221 16.96 25.97 -5.67
CA LEU A 221 16.23 27.14 -5.17
C LEU A 221 16.58 27.52 -3.73
N VAL A 222 16.85 26.53 -2.87
CA VAL A 222 17.19 26.80 -1.46
C VAL A 222 18.70 26.78 -1.19
N HIS A 223 19.52 26.63 -2.25
CA HIS A 223 20.96 26.39 -2.16
C HIS A 223 21.28 25.31 -1.09
N GLY A 224 20.50 24.24 -1.13
CA GLY A 224 20.36 23.30 -0.03
C GLY A 224 21.57 22.40 0.16
N ASP A 225 21.95 22.22 1.42
CA ASP A 225 22.88 21.17 1.83
C ASP A 225 22.12 19.88 2.18
N PHE A 226 22.82 18.91 2.76
CA PHE A 226 22.21 17.68 3.24
C PHE A 226 21.06 17.93 4.24
N LYS A 227 21.16 18.94 5.11
CA LYS A 227 20.10 19.23 6.09
C LYS A 227 18.84 19.76 5.40
N ALA A 228 19.01 20.58 4.36
CA ALA A 228 17.90 21.03 3.53
C ALA A 228 17.21 19.84 2.84
N PHE A 229 17.99 18.90 2.31
CA PHE A 229 17.45 17.65 1.76
C PHE A 229 16.63 16.86 2.80
N VAL A 230 17.17 16.64 4.00
CA VAL A 230 16.46 15.93 5.08
C VAL A 230 15.16 16.64 5.46
N ALA A 231 15.17 17.98 5.51
CA ALA A 231 13.97 18.78 5.76
C ALA A 231 12.93 18.60 4.65
N MET A 232 13.33 18.56 3.38
CA MET A 232 12.43 18.31 2.26
C MET A 232 11.81 16.90 2.34
N VAL A 233 12.60 15.87 2.62
CA VAL A 233 12.10 14.50 2.76
C VAL A 233 11.11 14.39 3.93
N ALA A 234 11.42 15.00 5.07
CA ALA A 234 10.50 15.08 6.20
C ALA A 234 9.20 15.82 5.83
N GLY A 235 9.31 16.91 5.06
CA GLY A 235 8.16 17.65 4.52
C GLY A 235 7.29 16.81 3.59
N ILE A 236 7.89 16.01 2.71
CA ILE A 236 7.17 15.07 1.84
C ILE A 236 6.45 14.01 2.67
N GLY A 237 7.08 13.50 3.74
CA GLY A 237 6.43 12.56 4.66
C GLY A 237 5.25 13.17 5.41
N ALA A 238 5.42 14.38 5.95
CA ALA A 238 4.32 15.13 6.54
C ALA A 238 3.18 15.34 5.53
N PHE A 239 3.50 15.69 4.29
CA PHE A 239 2.52 15.90 3.23
C PHE A 239 1.79 14.61 2.81
N ALA A 240 2.48 13.46 2.78
CA ALA A 240 1.85 12.16 2.56
C ALA A 240 0.79 11.85 3.64
N HIS A 241 1.07 12.20 4.90
CA HIS A 241 0.12 12.01 6.01
C HIS A 241 -1.05 13.01 5.93
N ILE A 242 -0.81 14.25 5.51
CA ILE A 242 -1.90 15.19 5.19
C ILE A 242 -2.83 14.57 4.14
N CYS A 243 -2.28 13.99 3.07
CA CYS A 243 -3.08 13.31 2.05
C CYS A 243 -3.89 12.14 2.64
N ALA A 244 -3.28 11.31 3.48
CA ALA A 244 -3.96 10.23 4.19
C ALA A 244 -5.13 10.74 5.06
N PHE A 245 -4.93 11.82 5.80
CA PHE A 245 -5.95 12.42 6.65
C PHE A 245 -7.10 13.04 5.83
N LEU A 246 -6.79 13.65 4.69
CA LEU A 246 -7.81 14.11 3.74
C LEU A 246 -8.61 12.95 3.14
N ILE A 247 -7.96 11.81 2.85
CA ILE A 247 -8.67 10.59 2.41
C ILE A 247 -9.62 10.11 3.51
N LEU A 248 -9.17 10.08 4.77
CA LEU A 248 -10.02 9.73 5.91
C LEU A 248 -11.22 10.68 6.00
N GLU A 249 -11.00 11.99 5.90
CA GLU A 249 -12.05 13.00 5.91
C GLU A 249 -13.05 12.82 4.75
N LEU A 250 -12.56 12.43 3.57
CA LEU A 250 -13.40 12.25 2.40
C LEU A 250 -14.25 10.97 2.48
N LEU A 251 -13.72 9.88 3.02
CA LEU A 251 -14.32 8.55 2.93
C LEU A 251 -14.98 8.09 4.23
N VAL A 252 -14.48 8.54 5.39
CA VAL A 252 -14.89 8.05 6.71
C VAL A 252 -15.91 8.99 7.33
N LYS A 253 -17.12 8.48 7.59
CA LYS A 253 -18.14 9.29 8.30
C LYS A 253 -17.89 9.35 9.80
N SER A 254 -17.49 8.24 10.41
CA SER A 254 -17.30 8.14 11.86
C SER A 254 -16.06 8.89 12.33
N ARG A 255 -16.26 9.87 13.21
CA ARG A 255 -15.17 10.66 13.82
C ARG A 255 -14.18 9.79 14.60
N VAL A 256 -14.69 8.82 15.35
CA VAL A 256 -13.85 7.87 16.11
C VAL A 256 -12.97 7.08 15.14
N LEU A 257 -13.54 6.56 14.05
CA LEU A 257 -12.75 5.83 13.03
C LEU A 257 -11.76 6.72 12.30
N ARG A 258 -12.05 8.02 12.11
CA ARG A 258 -11.09 8.99 11.57
C ARG A 258 -9.88 9.19 12.46
N VAL A 259 -10.09 9.33 13.76
CA VAL A 259 -8.99 9.48 14.74
C VAL A 259 -8.17 8.19 14.81
N LEU A 260 -8.84 7.04 14.87
CA LEU A 260 -8.17 5.73 14.89
C LEU A 260 -7.38 5.47 13.61
N GLY A 261 -7.96 5.76 12.44
CA GLY A 261 -7.27 5.68 11.17
C GLY A 261 -6.06 6.60 11.13
N ALA A 262 -6.17 7.82 11.62
CA ALA A 262 -5.04 8.75 11.65
C ALA A 262 -3.91 8.26 12.56
N LEU A 263 -4.24 7.79 13.77
CA LEU A 263 -3.27 7.19 14.68
C LEU A 263 -2.58 5.97 14.05
N ALA A 264 -3.36 5.04 13.48
CA ALA A 264 -2.85 3.83 12.86
C ALA A 264 -1.88 4.11 11.70
N VAL A 265 -2.17 5.12 10.87
CA VAL A 265 -1.28 5.51 9.75
C VAL A 265 0.01 6.14 10.23
N THR A 266 -0.04 6.90 11.32
CA THR A 266 1.16 7.56 11.88
C THR A 266 2.01 6.63 12.73
N PHE A 267 1.40 5.59 13.30
CA PHE A 267 2.03 4.74 14.30
C PHE A 267 3.35 4.11 13.83
N PRO A 268 3.48 3.58 12.59
CA PRO A 268 4.76 3.07 12.12
C PRO A 268 5.87 4.12 12.15
N VAL A 269 5.60 5.34 11.68
CA VAL A 269 6.61 6.41 11.62
C VAL A 269 6.97 6.91 13.03
N LEU A 270 6.00 7.03 13.92
CA LEU A 270 6.23 7.46 15.30
C LEU A 270 6.92 6.38 16.14
N GLY A 271 6.59 5.10 15.91
CA GLY A 271 7.16 3.94 16.59
C GLY A 271 8.57 3.63 16.12
N MET A 272 8.86 3.83 14.84
CA MET A 272 10.21 3.68 14.26
C MET A 272 11.06 4.94 14.41
N ARG A 273 10.81 5.78 15.43
CA ARG A 273 11.57 7.00 15.68
C ARG A 273 13.05 6.67 15.87
N GLY A 274 13.77 6.61 14.76
CA GLY A 274 15.21 6.52 14.78
C GLY A 274 15.96 5.88 13.63
N GLY A 275 15.32 5.12 12.74
CA GLY A 275 16.00 4.54 11.59
C GLY A 275 15.93 5.43 10.35
N PHE A 276 17.01 5.51 9.58
CA PHE A 276 17.02 6.19 8.28
C PHE A 276 16.42 5.29 7.19
N TYR A 277 15.09 5.19 7.12
CA TYR A 277 14.38 4.40 6.11
C TYR A 277 13.58 5.27 5.13
N TRP A 278 14.25 6.26 4.53
CA TRP A 278 13.63 7.15 3.54
C TRP A 278 13.04 6.40 2.35
N GLN A 279 13.64 5.26 2.00
CA GLN A 279 13.22 4.30 0.98
C GLN A 279 11.81 3.78 1.20
N VAL A 280 11.37 3.65 2.47
CA VAL A 280 10.03 3.20 2.82
C VAL A 280 9.15 4.43 3.03
N TRP A 281 9.54 5.31 3.97
CA TRP A 281 8.81 6.51 4.35
C TRP A 281 9.67 7.76 4.10
N PRO A 282 9.30 8.68 3.19
CA PRO A 282 8.03 8.76 2.49
C PRO A 282 8.03 8.16 1.09
N HIS A 283 9.18 7.62 0.66
CA HIS A 283 9.44 7.36 -0.75
C HIS A 283 8.43 6.42 -1.39
N ARG A 284 8.05 5.33 -0.73
CA ARG A 284 7.06 4.41 -1.31
C ARG A 284 5.60 4.80 -1.00
N VAL A 285 5.35 5.86 -0.23
CA VAL A 285 4.00 6.18 0.29
C VAL A 285 3.37 7.43 -0.33
N ILE A 286 4.17 8.42 -0.72
CA ILE A 286 3.63 9.71 -1.20
C ILE A 286 2.73 9.56 -2.43
N PHE A 287 3.19 8.89 -3.48
CA PHE A 287 2.41 8.73 -4.71
C PHE A 287 1.17 7.84 -4.55
N PRO A 288 1.22 6.73 -3.79
CA PRO A 288 0.00 6.02 -3.42
C PRO A 288 -1.03 6.91 -2.74
N MET A 289 -0.63 7.75 -1.78
CA MET A 289 -1.55 8.67 -1.10
C MET A 289 -2.10 9.74 -2.05
N LEU A 290 -1.29 10.28 -2.95
CA LEU A 290 -1.74 11.25 -3.95
C LEU A 290 -2.75 10.66 -4.94
N LEU A 291 -2.43 9.50 -5.51
CA LEU A 291 -3.33 8.83 -6.45
C LEU A 291 -4.62 8.39 -5.75
N PHE A 292 -4.53 7.95 -4.50
CA PHE A 292 -5.71 7.58 -3.74
C PHE A 292 -6.59 8.79 -3.43
N LEU A 293 -6.00 9.89 -2.94
CA LEU A 293 -6.74 11.12 -2.69
C LEU A 293 -7.45 11.60 -3.96
N TYR A 294 -6.74 11.58 -5.09
CA TYR A 294 -7.28 11.94 -6.40
C TYR A 294 -8.44 11.02 -6.82
N GLY A 295 -8.26 9.69 -6.73
CA GLY A 295 -9.30 8.71 -7.05
C GLY A 295 -10.52 8.84 -6.14
N ALA A 296 -10.31 8.98 -4.83
CA ALA A 296 -11.37 9.19 -3.84
C ALA A 296 -12.17 10.47 -4.11
N TRP A 297 -11.48 11.56 -4.44
CA TRP A 297 -12.11 12.84 -4.77
C TRP A 297 -12.98 12.75 -6.02
N ILE A 298 -12.44 12.19 -7.11
CA ILE A 298 -13.18 12.03 -8.39
C ILE A 298 -14.40 11.14 -8.18
N LEU A 299 -14.25 10.01 -7.49
CA LEU A 299 -15.34 9.10 -7.23
C LEU A 299 -16.42 9.75 -6.36
N LYS A 300 -16.04 10.53 -5.34
CA LYS A 300 -16.98 11.22 -4.45
C LYS A 300 -17.74 12.35 -5.16
N LYS A 301 -17.10 13.04 -6.11
CA LYS A 301 -17.68 14.14 -6.88
C LYS A 301 -18.31 13.71 -8.22
N GLU A 302 -18.29 12.42 -8.53
CA GLU A 302 -18.76 11.84 -9.80
C GLU A 302 -18.11 12.44 -11.06
N LEU A 303 -16.86 12.92 -10.94
CA LEU A 303 -16.15 13.64 -12.01
C LEU A 303 -15.41 12.71 -13.00
N CYS A 304 -15.61 11.41 -12.93
CA CYS A 304 -14.91 10.45 -13.79
C CYS A 304 -15.23 10.66 -15.28
N ASN A 305 -14.33 11.34 -15.97
CA ASN A 305 -14.33 11.57 -17.41
C ASN A 305 -12.93 11.25 -18.00
N PHE A 306 -12.80 11.40 -19.32
CA PHE A 306 -11.55 11.16 -20.03
C PHE A 306 -10.36 11.95 -19.45
N TRP A 307 -10.53 13.25 -19.20
CA TRP A 307 -9.48 14.12 -18.66
C TRP A 307 -9.04 13.72 -17.26
N THR A 308 -9.99 13.34 -16.41
CA THR A 308 -9.64 12.84 -15.07
C THR A 308 -8.89 11.50 -15.13
N ALA A 309 -9.19 10.65 -16.12
CA ALA A 309 -8.45 9.41 -16.36
C ALA A 309 -7.00 9.70 -16.81
N VAL A 310 -6.83 10.65 -17.75
CA VAL A 310 -5.51 11.14 -18.18
C VAL A 310 -4.73 11.74 -17.01
N GLY A 311 -5.37 12.55 -16.17
CA GLY A 311 -4.74 13.11 -14.97
C GLY A 311 -4.23 12.05 -13.99
N GLY A 312 -4.97 10.94 -13.84
CA GLY A 312 -4.50 9.82 -13.03
C GLY A 312 -3.29 9.11 -13.63
N TYR A 313 -3.27 8.91 -14.95
CA TYR A 313 -2.10 8.36 -15.64
C TYR A 313 -0.88 9.30 -15.61
N LEU A 314 -1.09 10.62 -15.56
CA LEU A 314 -0.01 11.58 -15.32
C LEU A 314 0.57 11.43 -13.91
N ILE A 315 -0.27 11.24 -12.89
CA ILE A 315 0.20 10.92 -11.53
C ILE A 315 0.97 9.59 -11.54
N CYS A 316 0.50 8.58 -12.27
CA CYS A 316 1.19 7.30 -12.42
C CYS A 316 2.57 7.46 -13.10
N LEU A 317 2.68 8.28 -14.14
CA LEU A 317 3.96 8.60 -14.77
C LEU A 317 4.94 9.19 -13.75
N LEU A 318 4.51 10.20 -13.00
CA LEU A 318 5.32 10.81 -11.95
C LEU A 318 5.65 9.80 -10.84
N ALA A 319 4.73 8.90 -10.51
CA ALA A 319 4.96 7.84 -9.55
C ALA A 319 6.03 6.85 -10.02
N ILE A 320 6.06 6.48 -11.31
CA ILE A 320 7.10 5.63 -11.90
C ILE A 320 8.45 6.33 -11.84
N LEU A 321 8.50 7.62 -12.16
CA LEU A 321 9.75 8.40 -12.04
C LEU A 321 10.24 8.45 -10.60
N TRP A 322 9.33 8.60 -9.64
CA TRP A 322 9.68 8.64 -8.23
C TRP A 322 10.12 7.28 -7.71
N ASN A 323 9.24 6.28 -7.77
CA ASN A 323 9.53 4.91 -7.42
C ASN A 323 9.04 3.96 -8.51
N THR A 324 9.95 3.36 -9.30
CA THR A 324 9.59 2.59 -10.50
C THR A 324 8.66 1.42 -10.15
N GLU A 325 9.00 0.64 -9.14
CA GLU A 325 8.24 -0.53 -8.69
C GLU A 325 6.80 -0.16 -8.26
N THR A 326 6.70 0.77 -7.32
CA THR A 326 5.41 1.22 -6.77
C THR A 326 4.60 1.94 -7.84
N GLY A 327 5.23 2.74 -8.69
CA GLY A 327 4.59 3.44 -9.79
C GLY A 327 3.95 2.49 -10.82
N LEU A 328 4.62 1.39 -11.15
CA LEU A 328 4.05 0.34 -12.01
C LEU A 328 2.81 -0.30 -11.37
N ILE A 329 2.87 -0.62 -10.08
CA ILE A 329 1.73 -1.17 -9.34
C ILE A 329 0.56 -0.18 -9.31
N LEU A 330 0.83 1.11 -9.05
CA LEU A 330 -0.19 2.16 -9.05
C LEU A 330 -0.85 2.35 -10.43
N THR A 331 -0.07 2.17 -11.50
CA THR A 331 -0.56 2.24 -12.87
C THR A 331 -1.58 1.14 -13.16
N VAL A 332 -1.32 -0.09 -12.67
CA VAL A 332 -2.28 -1.20 -12.72
C VAL A 332 -3.48 -0.94 -11.82
N ALA A 333 -3.27 -0.42 -10.61
CA ALA A 333 -4.35 -0.10 -9.67
C ALA A 333 -5.31 0.96 -10.22
N TRP A 334 -4.79 2.00 -10.89
CA TRP A 334 -5.60 3.04 -11.53
C TRP A 334 -6.47 2.45 -12.65
N ALA A 335 -5.88 1.65 -13.54
CA ALA A 335 -6.61 0.94 -14.59
C ALA A 335 -7.69 0.03 -13.99
N GLY A 336 -7.33 -0.74 -12.95
CA GLY A 336 -8.22 -1.62 -12.23
C GLY A 336 -9.41 -0.89 -11.60
N MET A 337 -9.19 0.30 -11.02
CA MET A 337 -10.26 1.14 -10.46
C MET A 337 -11.24 1.59 -11.55
N LEU A 338 -10.74 2.04 -12.70
CA LEU A 338 -11.59 2.51 -13.82
C LEU A 338 -12.40 1.37 -14.46
N ILE A 339 -11.80 0.19 -14.62
CA ILE A 339 -12.49 -1.03 -15.10
C ILE A 339 -13.52 -1.49 -14.06
N SER A 340 -13.15 -1.55 -12.78
CA SER A 340 -14.03 -1.92 -11.68
C SER A 340 -15.25 -1.02 -11.61
N ARG A 341 -15.07 0.30 -11.76
CA ARG A 341 -16.18 1.25 -11.84
C ARG A 341 -17.10 0.94 -13.03
N PHE A 342 -16.55 0.67 -14.21
CA PHE A 342 -17.36 0.34 -15.39
C PHE A 342 -18.21 -0.92 -15.19
N LEU A 343 -17.62 -1.98 -14.62
CA LEU A 343 -18.31 -3.23 -14.31
C LEU A 343 -19.48 -3.05 -13.34
N SER A 344 -19.48 -1.95 -12.60
CA SER A 344 -20.41 -1.69 -11.51
C SER A 344 -21.60 -0.82 -11.89
N VAL A 345 -21.59 -0.19 -13.07
CA VAL A 345 -22.59 0.81 -13.49
C VAL A 345 -23.77 0.19 -14.28
N GLY A 346 -23.78 -1.11 -14.55
CA GLY A 346 -24.92 -1.83 -15.14
C GLY A 346 -24.57 -2.72 -16.33
N LYS A 347 -25.54 -2.96 -17.24
CA LYS A 347 -25.46 -3.98 -18.32
C LYS A 347 -24.12 -3.96 -19.06
N ILE A 348 -23.31 -4.99 -18.80
CA ILE A 348 -21.99 -5.18 -19.38
C ILE A 348 -22.15 -5.46 -20.88
N LYS A 349 -21.63 -4.58 -21.73
CA LYS A 349 -21.46 -4.83 -23.16
C LYS A 349 -20.01 -5.23 -23.41
N ILE A 350 -19.77 -6.47 -23.84
CA ILE A 350 -18.43 -7.03 -24.09
C ILE A 350 -17.60 -6.10 -24.99
N ARG A 351 -18.19 -5.57 -26.07
CA ARG A 351 -17.50 -4.61 -26.97
C ARG A 351 -16.99 -3.36 -26.25
N ARG A 352 -17.77 -2.82 -25.29
CA ARG A 352 -17.35 -1.63 -24.52
C ARG A 352 -16.28 -1.97 -23.49
N LEU A 353 -16.36 -3.16 -22.87
CA LEU A 353 -15.33 -3.65 -21.96
C LEU A 353 -13.99 -3.82 -22.69
N LEU A 354 -13.99 -4.45 -23.87
CA LEU A 354 -12.78 -4.62 -24.69
C LEU A 354 -12.15 -3.27 -25.05
N TRP A 355 -12.96 -2.30 -25.49
CA TRP A 355 -12.46 -0.96 -25.81
C TRP A 355 -11.90 -0.22 -24.58
N LEU A 356 -12.59 -0.33 -23.44
CA LEU A 356 -12.11 0.26 -22.19
C LEU A 356 -10.78 -0.37 -21.77
N SER A 357 -10.66 -1.69 -21.82
CA SER A 357 -9.42 -2.41 -21.50
C SER A 357 -8.27 -1.99 -22.43
N PHE A 358 -8.53 -1.85 -23.73
CA PHE A 358 -7.54 -1.33 -24.68
C PHE A 358 -7.11 0.09 -24.32
N ALA A 359 -8.07 0.99 -24.02
CA ALA A 359 -7.76 2.34 -23.61
C ALA A 359 -6.96 2.41 -22.30
N GLN A 360 -7.25 1.52 -21.33
CA GLN A 360 -6.46 1.43 -20.10
C GLN A 360 -5.05 0.94 -20.39
N PHE A 361 -4.89 -0.07 -21.24
CA PHE A 361 -3.57 -0.56 -21.63
C PHE A 361 -2.74 0.52 -22.33
N ALA A 362 -3.35 1.30 -23.23
CA ALA A 362 -2.71 2.44 -23.86
C ALA A 362 -2.31 3.52 -22.84
N GLY A 363 -3.16 3.81 -21.85
CA GLY A 363 -2.84 4.74 -20.75
C GLY A 363 -1.68 4.26 -19.88
N MET A 364 -1.65 2.98 -19.54
CA MET A 364 -0.54 2.35 -18.80
C MET A 364 0.77 2.43 -19.59
N ALA A 365 0.75 2.07 -20.86
CA ALA A 365 1.91 2.18 -21.76
C ALA A 365 2.38 3.64 -21.86
N GLY A 366 1.45 4.59 -22.00
CA GLY A 366 1.75 6.02 -22.03
C GLY A 366 2.45 6.51 -20.75
N ALA A 367 2.04 6.03 -19.57
CA ALA A 367 2.70 6.38 -18.31
C ALA A 367 4.14 5.83 -18.24
N VAL A 368 4.34 4.56 -18.63
CA VAL A 368 5.66 3.90 -18.63
C VAL A 368 6.61 4.55 -19.64
N PHE A 369 6.19 4.67 -20.90
CA PHE A 369 7.02 5.26 -21.94
C PHE A 369 7.21 6.77 -21.75
N GLY A 370 6.24 7.45 -21.14
CA GLY A 370 6.39 8.85 -20.74
C GLY A 370 7.44 9.05 -19.65
N ALA A 371 7.48 8.17 -18.64
CA ALA A 371 8.52 8.18 -17.62
C ALA A 371 9.90 7.87 -18.23
N TYR A 372 10.01 6.83 -19.05
CA TYR A 372 11.23 6.48 -19.78
C TYR A 372 11.74 7.65 -20.65
N GLY A 373 10.84 8.26 -21.42
CA GLY A 373 11.15 9.42 -22.25
C GLY A 373 11.61 10.63 -21.43
N THR A 374 11.06 10.85 -20.24
CA THR A 374 11.46 11.95 -19.35
C THR A 374 12.90 11.77 -18.84
N VAL A 375 13.27 10.57 -18.42
CA VAL A 375 14.65 10.27 -17.98
C VAL A 375 15.63 10.44 -19.14
N ASN A 376 15.30 9.94 -20.33
CA ASN A 376 16.16 10.08 -21.49
C ASN A 376 16.28 11.50 -21.99
N LEU A 377 15.20 12.30 -21.93
CA LEU A 377 15.28 13.72 -22.22
C LEU A 377 16.27 14.42 -21.26
N TYR A 378 16.21 14.11 -19.97
CA TYR A 378 17.18 14.63 -19.00
C TYR A 378 18.63 14.21 -19.35
N ASN A 379 18.87 12.95 -19.68
CA ASN A 379 20.20 12.46 -20.04
C ASN A 379 20.76 13.16 -21.28
N ILE A 380 19.94 13.32 -22.32
CA ILE A 380 20.33 14.04 -23.55
C ILE A 380 20.64 15.51 -23.25
N LEU A 381 19.83 16.17 -22.41
CA LEU A 381 20.09 17.54 -21.95
C LEU A 381 21.40 17.66 -21.13
N LYS A 382 21.91 16.55 -20.61
CA LYS A 382 23.21 16.44 -19.93
C LYS A 382 24.32 15.87 -20.80
N HIS A 383 24.14 15.87 -22.13
CA HIS A 383 25.11 15.38 -23.11
C HIS A 383 25.49 13.91 -22.91
N SER A 384 24.58 13.11 -22.36
CA SER A 384 24.71 11.67 -22.16
C SER A 384 23.84 10.92 -23.17
N PRO A 385 24.26 9.72 -23.64
CA PRO A 385 23.42 8.89 -24.48
C PRO A 385 22.10 8.51 -23.77
N ALA A 386 21.07 8.23 -24.56
CA ALA A 386 19.83 7.69 -24.04
C ALA A 386 20.07 6.29 -23.43
N ASN A 387 19.46 6.05 -22.28
CA ASN A 387 19.45 4.74 -21.62
C ASN A 387 18.63 3.75 -22.43
N SER A 388 19.01 2.48 -22.39
CA SER A 388 18.14 1.40 -22.84
C SER A 388 16.90 1.27 -21.94
N PHE A 389 15.89 0.53 -22.39
CA PHE A 389 14.72 0.26 -21.55
C PHE A 389 15.08 -0.62 -20.34
N ASP A 390 16.07 -1.51 -20.51
CA ASP A 390 16.59 -2.35 -19.43
C ASP A 390 17.26 -1.49 -18.36
N ASP A 391 18.09 -0.52 -18.76
CA ASP A 391 18.74 0.43 -17.85
C ASP A 391 17.72 1.26 -17.05
N PHE A 392 16.61 1.64 -17.67
CA PHE A 392 15.53 2.37 -17.00
C PHE A 392 14.78 1.51 -15.97
N LEU A 393 14.63 0.22 -16.23
CA LEU A 393 13.98 -0.72 -15.33
C LEU A 393 14.94 -1.39 -14.35
N ILE A 394 16.22 -0.99 -14.29
CA ILE A 394 17.11 -1.46 -13.24
C ILE A 394 16.50 -1.10 -11.87
N PRO A 395 16.40 -2.06 -10.94
CA PRO A 395 16.92 -3.43 -10.99
C PRO A 395 15.85 -4.51 -11.29
N LEU A 396 14.60 -4.12 -11.59
CA LEU A 396 13.45 -5.02 -11.79
C LEU A 396 13.70 -6.09 -12.88
N LEU A 397 14.48 -5.76 -13.91
CA LEU A 397 14.84 -6.70 -14.99
C LEU A 397 16.20 -7.40 -14.78
N SER A 398 16.91 -7.10 -13.69
CA SER A 398 18.20 -7.74 -13.41
C SER A 398 18.00 -9.08 -12.70
N GLY A 399 18.58 -10.15 -13.26
CA GLY A 399 18.48 -11.51 -12.70
C GLY A 399 19.17 -11.70 -11.35
N SER A 400 19.94 -10.71 -10.88
CA SER A 400 20.67 -10.69 -9.62
C SER A 400 20.10 -9.69 -8.59
N TYR A 401 18.93 -9.11 -8.84
CA TYR A 401 18.32 -8.19 -7.88
C TYR A 401 17.92 -8.91 -6.59
N MET A 402 18.43 -8.42 -5.45
CA MET A 402 18.17 -8.97 -4.11
C MET A 402 18.48 -10.48 -4.00
N THR A 403 19.59 -10.92 -4.60
CA THR A 403 20.12 -12.29 -4.42
C THR A 403 21.12 -12.36 -3.26
N GLY A 404 21.25 -13.53 -2.63
CA GLY A 404 22.20 -13.75 -1.55
C GLY A 404 21.78 -13.07 -0.25
N VAL A 405 22.65 -12.26 0.36
CA VAL A 405 22.45 -11.66 1.70
C VAL A 405 21.27 -10.68 1.75
N LEU A 406 20.85 -10.14 0.60
CA LEU A 406 19.71 -9.23 0.49
C LEU A 406 18.40 -9.97 0.15
N HIS A 407 18.44 -11.29 -0.05
CA HIS A 407 17.24 -12.10 -0.27
C HIS A 407 16.60 -12.41 1.08
N LEU A 408 15.34 -12.01 1.26
CA LEU A 408 14.52 -12.45 2.38
C LEU A 408 13.52 -13.48 1.84
N ASP A 409 13.70 -14.75 2.19
CA ASP A 409 12.73 -15.79 1.87
C ASP A 409 11.41 -15.49 2.58
N MET A 410 10.27 -15.71 1.90
CA MET A 410 8.99 -15.52 2.58
C MET A 410 8.82 -16.57 3.69
N PRO A 411 8.57 -16.15 4.94
CA PRO A 411 8.37 -17.08 6.04
C PRO A 411 7.15 -17.95 5.76
N THR A 412 7.32 -19.27 5.92
CA THR A 412 6.20 -20.23 5.94
C THR A 412 5.48 -20.24 7.29
N GLU A 413 6.07 -19.63 8.30
CA GLU A 413 5.51 -19.43 9.63
C GLU A 413 4.63 -18.17 9.70
N PRO A 414 3.67 -18.11 10.65
CA PRO A 414 2.88 -16.90 10.89
C PRO A 414 3.74 -15.65 11.06
N ASN A 415 3.54 -14.65 10.20
CA ASN A 415 4.25 -13.38 10.23
C ASN A 415 3.28 -12.23 9.91
N ALA A 416 3.57 -11.03 10.43
CA ALA A 416 2.82 -9.80 10.19
C ALA A 416 2.51 -9.53 8.71
N TYR A 417 3.41 -9.88 7.77
CA TYR A 417 3.14 -9.72 6.33
C TYR A 417 1.89 -10.48 5.88
N MET A 418 1.61 -11.66 6.45
CA MET A 418 0.42 -12.45 6.11
C MET A 418 -0.88 -11.75 6.53
N ALA A 419 -0.86 -11.03 7.65
CA ALA A 419 -1.99 -10.22 8.10
C ALA A 419 -2.26 -9.07 7.12
N VAL A 420 -1.18 -8.44 6.64
CA VAL A 420 -1.22 -7.35 5.66
C VAL A 420 -1.79 -7.85 4.33
N ILE A 421 -1.34 -9.01 3.83
CA ILE A 421 -1.89 -9.65 2.63
C ILE A 421 -3.38 -9.96 2.82
N THR A 422 -3.75 -10.57 3.95
CA THR A 422 -5.15 -10.90 4.25
C THR A 422 -6.04 -9.66 4.26
N LEU A 423 -5.53 -8.57 4.82
CA LEU A 423 -6.22 -7.29 4.84
C LEU A 423 -6.37 -6.72 3.42
N PHE A 424 -5.32 -6.75 2.61
CA PHE A 424 -5.37 -6.36 1.20
C PHE A 424 -6.38 -7.18 0.37
N LEU A 425 -6.38 -8.50 0.53
CA LEU A 425 -7.33 -9.40 -0.14
C LEU A 425 -8.78 -9.14 0.29
N THR A 426 -8.99 -8.85 1.58
CA THR A 426 -10.30 -8.46 2.12
C THR A 426 -10.78 -7.15 1.49
N GLY A 427 -9.91 -6.15 1.41
CA GLY A 427 -10.19 -4.86 0.75
C GLY A 427 -10.50 -5.03 -0.74
N THR A 428 -9.80 -5.93 -1.42
CA THR A 428 -10.00 -6.27 -2.84
C THR A 428 -11.35 -6.96 -3.08
N ALA A 429 -11.66 -8.00 -2.30
CA ALA A 429 -12.96 -8.68 -2.36
C ALA A 429 -14.11 -7.70 -2.12
N LEU A 430 -13.98 -6.83 -1.12
CA LEU A 430 -14.96 -5.78 -0.84
C LEU A 430 -15.19 -4.84 -2.02
N GLY A 431 -14.13 -4.42 -2.71
CA GLY A 431 -14.25 -3.63 -3.94
C GLY A 431 -15.01 -4.38 -5.04
N MET A 432 -14.68 -5.65 -5.25
CA MET A 432 -15.26 -6.50 -6.29
C MET A 432 -16.72 -6.91 -6.02
N THR A 433 -17.17 -6.92 -4.76
CA THR A 433 -18.59 -7.20 -4.44
C THR A 433 -19.55 -6.24 -5.17
N GLY A 434 -19.11 -5.01 -5.45
CA GLY A 434 -19.89 -4.00 -6.15
C GLY A 434 -20.28 -4.40 -7.58
N TRP A 435 -19.51 -5.29 -8.23
CA TRP A 435 -19.77 -5.76 -9.60
C TRP A 435 -21.07 -6.56 -9.72
N PHE A 436 -21.52 -7.14 -8.60
CA PHE A 436 -22.68 -8.03 -8.53
C PHE A 436 -23.88 -7.39 -7.80
N SER A 437 -23.83 -6.09 -7.50
CA SER A 437 -24.90 -5.38 -6.82
C SER A 437 -25.86 -4.75 -7.84
N GLY A 438 -26.99 -5.42 -8.09
CA GLY A 438 -27.93 -5.04 -9.15
C GLY A 438 -28.80 -3.79 -8.92
N LYS A 439 -28.67 -3.04 -7.81
CA LYS A 439 -29.70 -2.01 -7.48
C LYS A 439 -29.27 -0.66 -6.88
N GLU A 440 -28.03 -0.41 -6.48
CA GLU A 440 -27.71 0.88 -5.82
C GLU A 440 -26.40 1.52 -6.30
N ARG A 441 -26.53 2.60 -7.10
CA ARG A 441 -25.45 3.55 -7.42
C ARG A 441 -24.73 4.08 -6.17
N HIS A 442 -25.41 4.11 -5.01
CA HIS A 442 -24.89 4.66 -3.75
C HIS A 442 -24.14 3.67 -2.84
N CYS A 443 -24.01 2.38 -3.19
CA CYS A 443 -23.32 1.41 -2.34
C CYS A 443 -21.79 1.61 -2.28
N TRP A 444 -21.23 2.35 -3.26
CA TRP A 444 -19.79 2.61 -3.41
C TRP A 444 -19.20 3.44 -2.28
N GLN A 445 -19.91 4.49 -1.84
CA GLN A 445 -19.45 5.37 -0.74
C GLN A 445 -19.27 4.63 0.60
N LYS A 446 -20.00 3.52 0.82
CA LYS A 446 -19.88 2.70 2.04
C LYS A 446 -18.90 1.53 1.92
N ARG A 447 -18.49 1.13 0.70
CA ARG A 447 -17.59 -0.03 0.46
C ARG A 447 -16.15 0.37 0.13
N ILE A 448 -15.94 1.56 -0.46
CA ILE A 448 -14.60 2.16 -0.59
C ILE A 448 -13.99 2.38 0.80
N PHE A 449 -14.83 2.69 1.79
CA PHE A 449 -14.50 2.93 3.20
C PHE A 449 -13.61 1.85 3.88
N VAL A 450 -13.83 0.56 3.57
CA VAL A 450 -13.06 -0.54 4.18
C VAL A 450 -11.90 -0.97 3.27
N SER A 451 -12.05 -0.81 1.95
CA SER A 451 -10.95 -1.00 1.00
C SER A 451 -9.85 0.04 1.23
N SER A 452 -10.20 1.31 1.52
CA SER A 452 -9.24 2.36 1.86
C SER A 452 -8.43 2.08 3.12
N GLU A 453 -9.08 1.58 4.17
CA GLU A 453 -8.40 1.20 5.40
C GLU A 453 -7.43 0.03 5.15
N CYS A 454 -7.86 -0.98 4.38
CA CYS A 454 -7.03 -2.12 3.97
C CYS A 454 -5.88 -1.78 3.02
N TRP A 455 -6.04 -0.79 2.13
CA TRP A 455 -4.99 -0.38 1.19
C TRP A 455 -3.92 0.48 1.88
N ILE A 456 -4.31 1.35 2.81
CA ILE A 456 -3.37 2.21 3.53
C ILE A 456 -2.51 1.38 4.51
N THR A 457 -3.12 0.43 5.24
CA THR A 457 -2.36 -0.52 6.10
C THR A 457 -1.70 -1.65 5.31
N GLY A 458 -2.31 -2.07 4.19
CA GLY A 458 -1.78 -3.07 3.25
C GLY A 458 -0.48 -2.66 2.56
N MET A 459 -0.43 -1.44 2.01
CA MET A 459 0.80 -0.93 1.38
C MET A 459 1.89 -0.62 2.41
N SER A 460 1.53 -0.30 3.66
CA SER A 460 2.49 -0.09 4.74
C SER A 460 3.27 -1.36 5.10
N GLY A 461 2.68 -2.55 4.93
CA GLY A 461 3.28 -3.83 5.30
C GLY A 461 3.71 -4.74 4.15
N VAL A 462 3.28 -4.47 2.90
CA VAL A 462 3.79 -5.18 1.69
C VAL A 462 5.17 -4.62 1.27
N LEU A 463 5.59 -3.51 1.88
CA LEU A 463 6.86 -2.83 1.62
C LEU A 463 7.89 -2.99 2.75
N TYR A 464 7.64 -3.95 3.65
CA TYR A 464 8.63 -4.52 4.57
C TYR A 464 9.04 -5.91 4.12
#